data_AF-A0A0D2X4Q8-F1
#
_entry.id   AF-A0A0D2X4Q8-F1
#
_cell.length_a   1.000
_cell.length_b   1.000
_cell.length_c   1.000
_cell.angle_alpha   90.00
_cell.angle_beta   90.00
_cell.angle_gamma   90.00
#
_symmetry.space_group_name_H-M   'P 1'
#
loop_
_entity.id
_entity.type
_entity.pdbx_description
1 polymer ?
#
loop_
_entity_poly.entity_id
_entity_poly.type
_entity_poly.pdbx_seq_one_letter_code
_entity_poly.pdbx_strand_id
1 'polypeptide(L)'
;MAPSAAPSSSPDASAQPGAAASVSRNHPRDELVVVAENEEKEKEEPLRVAIIGSGMAGLTAAWLLKLDTEQRATEAQATQTAPMASTTTATSTSSARPIHVELFESQHALGLGAHAVDLRVGAHDAVVDIPPRVFVNQFYTQIISLYTHIGIPFFTSNAATTYLTLPASAVAAEEAQAADATTATSSTGSSSTDAASATAAAAAAAAAAAAARNDADDDLHFQFFNLLVGPWSVPMISPRFLLTRSFWRIAIDMFRFKRQTREAFLSGKTHGITLGEFLVANKYSEDFSDRFFIPMFAVICTCTCESVRNYPLHDIVEFMLCLTLQGNGVKRSVCGTRDIVNRLARHLDKVHLGTKVTAVYPTPDGSGRVNVEVDGQTLHFDHVVLGTQANHALQILKEPTEEQRVALSGINYETTCVKLHRDRGLMPASPANWSPMNIFVTPAGGEVMCTAWQNYIQPTLDQNDHVFQTWNPLLEPKPELLVATGHFQRPVVTLKTAHALEVLRSIQGRSNIWYCGAYSLPGIPLLENAARSGLAVAESISSLRRPWTSPLERQIGTHRSIFAQFRRGITWTAAVCVVAVAYSKWSSR
;
A
#
# COMPACT_ATOMS: atom_id res chain seq x y z
N MET A 1 -35.00 8.40 -44.71
CA MET A 1 -34.92 8.10 -46.15
C MET A 1 -35.26 9.36 -46.94
N ALA A 2 -34.69 9.54 -48.12
CA ALA A 2 -34.86 10.69 -49.03
C ALA A 2 -35.80 10.29 -50.21
N PRO A 3 -36.01 11.06 -51.32
CA PRO A 3 -35.38 12.33 -51.71
C PRO A 3 -36.28 13.39 -52.45
N SER A 4 -35.66 14.56 -52.71
CA SER A 4 -35.68 15.38 -53.95
C SER A 4 -36.86 15.36 -54.95
N ALA A 5 -37.33 16.57 -55.35
CA ALA A 5 -37.28 17.08 -56.73
C ALA A 5 -37.68 18.57 -56.84
N ALA A 6 -37.24 19.26 -57.91
CA ALA A 6 -37.68 20.62 -58.33
C ALA A 6 -38.49 20.53 -59.66
N PRO A 7 -38.91 21.64 -60.33
CA PRO A 7 -37.97 22.30 -61.27
C PRO A 7 -38.17 23.81 -61.62
N SER A 8 -37.06 24.45 -62.01
CA SER A 8 -36.82 25.42 -63.11
C SER A 8 -37.80 26.57 -63.48
N SER A 9 -37.25 27.78 -63.69
CA SER A 9 -37.01 28.32 -65.06
C SER A 9 -36.19 29.62 -65.08
N SER A 10 -35.44 29.84 -66.17
CA SER A 10 -34.63 31.04 -66.51
C SER A 10 -35.00 31.50 -67.93
N PRO A 11 -34.63 32.70 -68.45
CA PRO A 11 -33.24 33.15 -68.70
C PRO A 11 -33.04 34.67 -68.34
N ASP A 12 -32.09 35.50 -68.80
CA ASP A 12 -31.03 35.38 -69.84
C ASP A 12 -29.72 36.14 -69.46
N ALA A 13 -29.00 36.74 -70.42
CA ALA A 13 -27.54 36.94 -70.37
C ALA A 13 -27.03 38.20 -71.16
N SER A 14 -25.74 38.17 -71.56
CA SER A 14 -24.97 39.15 -72.37
C SER A 14 -24.50 40.43 -71.63
N ALA A 15 -23.30 41.02 -71.87
CA ALA A 15 -22.09 40.58 -72.58
C ALA A 15 -20.81 41.33 -72.11
N GLN A 16 -19.64 40.82 -72.51
CA GLN A 16 -18.28 41.44 -72.45
C GLN A 16 -17.87 41.94 -73.87
N PRO A 17 -16.71 42.62 -74.17
CA PRO A 17 -15.38 42.48 -73.53
C PRO A 17 -14.39 43.71 -73.49
N GLY A 18 -13.26 43.55 -72.76
CA GLY A 18 -11.90 43.63 -73.38
C GLY A 18 -11.03 44.91 -73.37
N ALA A 19 -9.96 44.87 -72.56
CA ALA A 19 -8.53 45.19 -72.89
C ALA A 19 -7.84 46.55 -72.55
N ALA A 20 -6.51 46.43 -72.31
CA ALA A 20 -5.39 47.39 -72.43
C ALA A 20 -5.02 48.41 -71.29
N ALA A 21 -4.14 47.94 -70.40
CA ALA A 21 -3.13 48.60 -69.52
C ALA A 21 -2.72 50.10 -69.68
N SER A 22 -2.39 50.77 -68.54
CA SER A 22 -0.99 51.08 -68.11
C SER A 22 -0.79 52.01 -66.87
N VAL A 23 0.17 51.63 -66.00
CA VAL A 23 1.20 52.46 -65.30
C VAL A 23 0.84 53.60 -64.28
N SER A 24 1.05 53.29 -62.98
CA SER A 24 1.80 54.06 -61.94
C SER A 24 1.26 55.31 -61.16
N ARG A 25 1.29 55.20 -59.81
CA ARG A 25 1.44 56.24 -58.74
C ARG A 25 0.30 57.26 -58.57
N ASN A 26 -0.16 57.65 -57.37
CA ASN A 26 0.47 57.75 -56.04
C ASN A 26 -0.51 57.40 -54.87
N HIS A 27 0.04 57.21 -53.66
CA HIS A 27 -0.72 57.16 -52.39
C HIS A 27 -0.81 58.55 -51.71
N PRO A 28 -1.95 58.92 -51.10
CA PRO A 28 -2.00 59.74 -49.89
C PRO A 28 -1.78 58.87 -48.63
N ARG A 29 -1.72 59.49 -47.44
CA ARG A 29 -1.51 58.79 -46.15
C ARG A 29 -2.83 58.63 -45.41
N ASP A 30 -3.07 57.45 -44.84
CA ASP A 30 -4.07 57.25 -43.79
C ASP A 30 -3.40 57.26 -42.40
N GLU A 31 -4.15 57.69 -41.39
CA GLU A 31 -3.66 57.85 -40.02
C GLU A 31 -3.74 56.54 -39.23
N LEU A 32 -2.65 56.18 -38.55
CA LEU A 32 -2.61 55.03 -37.65
C LEU A 32 -3.37 55.35 -36.34
N VAL A 33 -4.66 55.01 -36.31
CA VAL A 33 -5.40 54.89 -35.06
C VAL A 33 -4.80 53.72 -34.26
N VAL A 34 -3.96 54.05 -33.29
CA VAL A 34 -3.44 53.07 -32.33
C VAL A 34 -4.57 52.72 -31.36
N VAL A 35 -5.36 51.71 -31.73
CA VAL A 35 -6.23 51.01 -30.79
C VAL A 35 -5.30 50.30 -29.81
N ALA A 36 -5.24 50.78 -28.57
CA ALA A 36 -4.57 50.07 -27.50
C ALA A 36 -5.42 48.85 -27.13
N GLU A 37 -5.05 47.69 -27.68
CA GLU A 37 -5.59 46.41 -27.24
C GLU A 37 -5.13 46.15 -25.80
N ASN A 38 -5.98 46.50 -24.84
CA ASN A 38 -5.84 46.03 -23.46
C ASN A 38 -6.07 44.52 -23.44
N GLU A 39 -5.03 43.74 -23.73
CA GLU A 39 -4.94 42.35 -23.28
C GLU A 39 -4.86 42.30 -21.74
N GLU A 40 -5.96 42.61 -21.07
CA GLU A 40 -6.20 42.09 -19.72
C GLU A 40 -6.36 40.58 -19.86
N LYS A 41 -5.23 39.87 -19.87
CA LYS A 41 -5.21 38.42 -19.68
C LYS A 41 -5.77 38.14 -18.30
N GLU A 42 -7.04 37.76 -18.28
CA GLU A 42 -7.66 37.10 -17.14
C GLU A 42 -6.71 35.98 -16.69
N LYS A 43 -6.13 36.16 -15.50
CA LYS A 43 -5.33 35.10 -14.89
C LYS A 43 -6.30 34.02 -14.46
N GLU A 44 -6.47 33.00 -15.30
CA GLU A 44 -7.24 31.80 -14.95
C GLU A 44 -6.85 31.36 -13.53
N GLU A 45 -7.84 31.21 -12.64
CA GLU A 45 -7.60 30.77 -11.26
C GLU A 45 -6.78 29.47 -11.25
N PRO A 46 -5.91 29.20 -10.27
CA PRO A 46 -5.29 27.89 -10.16
C PRO A 46 -6.36 26.78 -10.08
N LEU A 47 -6.09 25.61 -10.66
CA LEU A 47 -6.94 24.44 -10.51
C LEU A 47 -6.86 23.96 -9.05
N ARG A 48 -7.94 24.07 -8.28
CA ARG A 48 -7.93 23.75 -6.85
C ARG A 48 -8.25 22.28 -6.61
N VAL A 49 -7.33 21.54 -6.01
CA VAL A 49 -7.51 20.10 -5.71
C VAL A 49 -7.37 19.85 -4.21
N ALA A 50 -8.39 19.23 -3.61
CA ALA A 50 -8.31 18.73 -2.24
C ALA A 50 -7.85 17.27 -2.21
N ILE A 51 -6.94 16.95 -1.29
CA ILE A 51 -6.47 15.60 -1.01
C ILE A 51 -6.89 15.23 0.41
N ILE A 52 -7.81 14.28 0.56
CA ILE A 52 -8.37 13.90 1.87
C ILE A 52 -7.72 12.60 2.32
N GLY A 53 -6.95 12.66 3.41
CA GLY A 53 -6.14 11.57 3.96
C GLY A 53 -4.70 11.58 3.45
N SER A 54 -3.74 11.71 4.36
CA SER A 54 -2.29 11.74 4.08
C SER A 54 -1.64 10.34 4.04
N GLY A 55 -2.42 9.30 3.81
CA GLY A 55 -1.87 7.97 3.51
C GLY A 55 -1.04 7.96 2.23
N MET A 56 -0.29 6.89 1.97
CA MET A 56 0.60 6.80 0.79
C MET A 56 -0.09 7.10 -0.54
N ALA A 57 -1.38 6.79 -0.67
CA ALA A 57 -2.13 7.10 -1.89
C ALA A 57 -2.35 8.62 -2.05
N GLY A 58 -2.90 9.28 -1.03
CA GLY A 58 -3.11 10.73 -1.02
C GLY A 58 -1.80 11.51 -1.18
N LEU A 59 -0.76 11.19 -0.39
CA LEU A 59 0.54 11.85 -0.50
C LEU A 59 1.21 11.65 -1.87
N THR A 60 1.10 10.48 -2.49
CA THR A 60 1.70 10.25 -3.83
C THR A 60 0.90 10.97 -4.92
N ALA A 61 -0.43 11.07 -4.79
CA ALA A 61 -1.26 11.89 -5.68
C ALA A 61 -0.90 13.38 -5.56
N ALA A 62 -0.88 13.89 -4.33
CA ALA A 62 -0.54 15.29 -4.01
C ALA A 62 0.84 15.68 -4.57
N TRP A 63 1.84 14.82 -4.36
CA TRP A 63 3.20 15.00 -4.87
C TRP A 63 3.25 15.10 -6.41
N LEU A 64 2.57 14.21 -7.14
CA LEU A 64 2.62 14.23 -8.62
C LEU A 64 1.86 15.43 -9.21
N LEU A 65 0.73 15.83 -8.62
CA LEU A 65 0.01 17.05 -9.01
C LEU A 65 0.87 18.31 -8.82
N LYS A 66 1.71 18.34 -7.77
CA LYS A 66 2.62 19.46 -7.55
C LYS A 66 3.79 19.48 -8.52
N LEU A 67 4.37 18.31 -8.81
CA LEU A 67 5.46 18.17 -9.78
C LEU A 67 5.08 18.69 -11.18
N ASP A 68 3.84 18.46 -11.62
CA ASP A 68 3.28 19.02 -12.86
C ASP A 68 3.29 20.55 -12.88
N THR A 69 2.92 21.18 -11.77
CA THR A 69 2.93 22.64 -11.65
C THR A 69 4.36 23.21 -11.63
N GLU A 70 5.31 22.51 -10.98
CA GLU A 70 6.73 22.87 -10.97
C GLU A 70 7.37 22.74 -12.36
N GLN A 71 7.05 21.68 -13.10
CA GLN A 71 7.54 21.45 -14.46
C GLN A 71 6.99 22.50 -15.44
N ARG A 72 5.68 22.76 -15.45
CA ARG A 72 5.06 23.81 -16.29
C ARG A 72 5.62 25.20 -16.01
N ALA A 73 5.85 25.55 -14.74
CA ALA A 73 6.47 26.83 -14.38
C ALA A 73 7.88 26.95 -14.97
N THR A 74 8.66 25.86 -14.92
CA THR A 74 10.02 25.79 -15.47
C THR A 74 10.02 25.89 -17.00
N GLU A 75 9.11 25.19 -17.69
CA GLU A 75 8.96 25.24 -19.14
C GLU A 75 8.49 26.61 -19.65
N ALA A 76 7.53 27.23 -18.97
CA ALA A 76 7.07 28.58 -19.27
C ALA A 76 8.19 29.62 -19.11
N GLN A 77 8.99 29.52 -18.05
CA GLN A 77 10.14 30.39 -17.83
C GLN A 77 11.24 30.16 -18.88
N ALA A 78 11.56 28.91 -19.21
CA ALA A 78 12.52 28.58 -20.26
C ALA A 78 12.10 29.17 -21.62
N THR A 79 10.82 29.06 -21.97
CA THR A 79 10.24 29.60 -23.22
C THR A 79 10.35 31.12 -23.28
N GLN A 80 10.14 31.84 -22.17
CA GLN A 80 10.30 33.30 -22.08
C GLN A 80 11.77 33.75 -22.18
N THR A 81 12.74 32.89 -21.85
CA THR A 81 14.18 33.17 -21.95
C THR A 81 14.81 32.79 -23.29
N ALA A 82 14.07 32.15 -24.20
CA ALA A 82 14.59 31.76 -25.51
C ALA A 82 14.76 32.99 -26.43
N PRO A 83 15.90 33.15 -27.13
CA PRO A 83 16.10 34.25 -28.06
C PRO A 83 15.15 34.13 -29.26
N MET A 84 14.50 35.24 -29.65
CA MET A 84 13.55 35.25 -30.77
C MET A 84 14.24 34.90 -32.10
N ALA A 85 14.08 33.66 -32.54
CA ALA A 85 14.59 33.15 -33.81
C ALA A 85 13.55 32.28 -34.52
N SER A 86 13.25 32.64 -35.77
CA SER A 86 12.37 31.94 -36.73
C SER A 86 10.90 31.73 -36.34
N THR A 87 10.01 32.45 -37.06
CA THR A 87 8.56 32.24 -37.05
C THR A 87 8.22 30.83 -37.56
N THR A 88 7.82 29.93 -36.66
CA THR A 88 7.19 28.64 -37.00
C THR A 88 5.84 28.58 -36.30
N THR A 89 4.84 27.98 -36.96
CA THR A 89 3.43 28.02 -36.54
C THR A 89 3.25 27.48 -35.13
N ALA A 90 2.96 28.36 -34.18
CA ALA A 90 2.69 27.98 -32.80
C ALA A 90 1.34 27.26 -32.73
N THR A 91 1.35 25.93 -32.74
CA THR A 91 0.20 25.13 -32.33
C THR A 91 -0.14 25.52 -30.89
N SER A 92 -1.37 25.95 -30.62
CA SER A 92 -1.77 26.44 -29.31
C SER A 92 -1.84 25.32 -28.27
N THR A 93 -0.69 25.01 -27.67
CA THR A 93 -0.62 24.33 -26.37
C THR A 93 -1.30 25.23 -25.35
N SER A 94 -2.57 24.97 -25.08
CA SER A 94 -3.30 25.58 -23.97
C SER A 94 -2.45 25.46 -22.71
N SER A 95 -2.09 26.59 -22.11
CA SER A 95 -1.18 26.67 -20.96
C SER A 95 -1.91 26.22 -19.70
N ALA A 96 -2.15 24.91 -19.60
CA ALA A 96 -3.09 24.33 -18.66
C ALA A 96 -2.80 24.78 -17.21
N ARG A 97 -3.85 25.32 -16.59
CA ARG A 97 -3.87 26.05 -15.31
C ARG A 97 -2.97 25.41 -14.23
N PRO A 98 -2.20 26.21 -13.45
CA PRO A 98 -1.37 25.69 -12.37
C PRO A 98 -2.22 25.05 -11.28
N ILE A 99 -1.75 23.96 -10.67
CA ILE A 99 -2.52 23.19 -9.69
C ILE A 99 -2.15 23.63 -8.27
N HIS A 100 -3.16 23.99 -7.48
CA HIS A 100 -3.04 24.34 -6.07
C HIS A 100 -3.60 23.19 -5.21
N VAL A 101 -2.75 22.57 -4.40
CA VAL A 101 -3.06 21.32 -3.70
C VAL A 101 -3.22 21.59 -2.19
N GLU A 102 -4.42 21.38 -1.67
CA GLU A 102 -4.70 21.41 -0.22
C GLU A 102 -4.88 19.98 0.31
N LEU A 103 -4.03 19.57 1.25
CA LEU A 103 -4.13 18.26 1.90
C LEU A 103 -4.81 18.37 3.26
N PHE A 104 -5.77 17.50 3.55
CA PHE A 104 -6.50 17.40 4.81
C PHE A 104 -6.19 16.07 5.51
N GLU A 105 -5.72 16.13 6.76
CA GLU A 105 -5.48 14.96 7.60
C GLU A 105 -6.12 15.13 8.99
N SER A 106 -6.89 14.11 9.37
CA SER A 106 -7.55 13.95 10.66
C SER A 106 -6.59 13.83 11.85
N GLN A 107 -5.39 13.29 11.63
CA GLN A 107 -4.33 13.16 12.62
C GLN A 107 -3.49 14.44 12.73
N HIS A 108 -2.88 14.68 13.90
CA HIS A 108 -1.96 15.80 14.12
C HIS A 108 -0.58 15.63 13.46
N ALA A 109 -0.39 14.59 12.65
CA ALA A 109 0.85 14.28 11.94
C ALA A 109 0.55 13.54 10.63
N LEU A 110 1.50 13.57 9.68
CA LEU A 110 1.31 12.99 8.35
C LEU A 110 1.34 11.45 8.34
N GLY A 111 0.18 10.86 8.04
CA GLY A 111 0.04 9.54 7.44
C GLY A 111 0.78 8.42 8.16
N LEU A 112 1.69 7.75 7.43
CA LEU A 112 2.47 6.64 8.00
C LEU A 112 3.31 7.05 9.22
N GLY A 113 3.73 8.31 9.29
CA GLY A 113 4.56 8.86 10.36
C GLY A 113 3.79 9.24 11.63
N ALA A 114 2.46 9.33 11.57
CA ALA A 114 1.59 9.59 12.73
C ALA A 114 1.60 8.44 13.75
N HIS A 115 2.01 7.24 13.33
CA HIS A 115 2.15 6.06 14.17
C HIS A 115 3.62 5.66 14.41
N ALA A 116 4.57 6.54 14.08
CA ALA A 116 5.95 6.36 14.49
C ALA A 116 6.14 6.93 15.90
N VAL A 117 6.71 6.15 16.81
CA VAL A 117 6.89 6.50 18.23
C VAL A 117 8.33 6.93 18.48
N ASP A 118 8.48 8.06 19.17
CA ASP A 118 9.76 8.52 19.74
C ASP A 118 10.00 7.79 21.06
N LEU A 119 11.17 7.16 21.20
CA LEU A 119 11.56 6.45 22.41
C LEU A 119 13.08 6.53 22.63
N ARG A 120 13.49 6.42 23.89
CA ARG A 120 14.90 6.29 24.26
C ARG A 120 15.33 4.84 24.28
N VAL A 121 16.40 4.52 23.57
CA VAL A 121 16.98 3.18 23.42
C VAL A 121 18.48 3.25 23.74
N GLY A 122 18.86 2.66 24.86
CA GLY A 122 20.19 2.84 25.47
C GLY A 122 20.47 4.32 25.74
N ALA A 123 21.57 4.82 25.18
CA ALA A 123 21.98 6.23 25.29
C ALA A 123 21.34 7.16 24.24
N HIS A 124 20.55 6.63 23.30
CA HIS A 124 20.11 7.34 22.09
C HIS A 124 18.61 7.54 22.04
N ASP A 125 18.16 8.66 21.48
CA ASP A 125 16.76 8.89 21.15
C ASP A 125 16.51 8.38 19.72
N ALA A 126 15.43 7.63 19.54
CA ALA A 126 15.13 6.90 18.32
C ALA A 126 13.65 6.97 17.95
N VAL A 127 13.36 6.72 16.68
CA VAL A 127 11.99 6.69 16.13
C VAL A 127 11.72 5.30 15.58
N VAL A 128 10.69 4.62 16.08
CA VAL A 128 10.26 3.28 15.61
C VAL A 128 8.88 3.37 14.96
N ASP A 129 8.77 2.88 13.73
CA ASP A 129 7.52 2.84 12.96
C ASP A 129 6.55 1.76 13.50
N ILE A 130 5.28 2.11 13.74
CA ILE A 130 4.24 1.13 14.13
C ILE A 130 3.21 0.90 13.00
N PRO A 131 3.06 -0.35 12.50
CA PRO A 131 4.13 -1.35 12.37
C PRO A 131 5.23 -0.91 11.37
N PRO A 132 6.42 -1.55 11.35
CA PRO A 132 7.51 -1.19 10.44
C PRO A 132 7.12 -1.38 8.97
N ARG A 133 7.66 -0.53 8.09
CA ARG A 133 7.37 -0.60 6.65
C ARG A 133 8.47 -1.36 5.92
N VAL A 134 8.07 -2.44 5.24
CA VAL A 134 8.95 -3.31 4.46
C VAL A 134 8.49 -3.36 3.01
N PHE A 135 9.45 -3.49 2.09
CA PHE A 135 9.19 -3.62 0.66
C PHE A 135 10.22 -4.55 -0.01
N VAL A 136 9.91 -5.04 -1.21
CA VAL A 136 10.77 -5.98 -1.97
C VAL A 136 10.80 -5.59 -3.45
N ASN A 137 11.94 -5.79 -4.12
CA ASN A 137 12.22 -5.31 -5.49
C ASN A 137 11.20 -5.77 -6.54
N GLN A 138 10.56 -6.90 -6.32
CA GLN A 138 9.79 -7.67 -7.29
C GLN A 138 8.30 -7.29 -7.31
N PHE A 139 7.80 -6.71 -6.22
CA PHE A 139 6.41 -6.29 -6.07
C PHE A 139 6.28 -4.77 -5.93
N TYR A 140 7.17 -4.14 -5.15
CA TYR A 140 7.08 -2.72 -4.79
C TYR A 140 7.79 -1.81 -5.80
N THR A 141 7.45 -1.98 -7.08
CA THR A 141 8.17 -1.38 -8.21
C THR A 141 7.94 0.12 -8.35
N GLN A 142 6.72 0.60 -8.12
CA GLN A 142 6.39 2.02 -8.05
C GLN A 142 6.95 2.65 -6.78
N ILE A 143 6.80 2.00 -5.63
CA ILE A 143 7.35 2.49 -4.35
C ILE A 143 8.87 2.68 -4.46
N ILE A 144 9.61 1.72 -5.02
CA ILE A 144 11.06 1.85 -5.18
C ILE A 144 11.43 2.94 -6.20
N SER A 145 10.71 3.06 -7.31
CA SER A 145 10.98 4.12 -8.30
C SER A 145 10.69 5.52 -7.74
N LEU A 146 9.56 5.70 -7.05
CA LEU A 146 9.21 6.92 -6.31
C LEU A 146 10.28 7.26 -5.28
N TYR A 147 10.60 6.34 -4.37
CA TYR A 147 11.59 6.57 -3.30
C TYR A 147 12.98 6.90 -3.87
N THR A 148 13.39 6.25 -4.96
CA THR A 148 14.65 6.57 -5.65
C THR A 148 14.61 8.00 -6.23
N HIS A 149 13.49 8.40 -6.83
CA HIS A 149 13.32 9.72 -7.43
C HIS A 149 13.28 10.85 -6.40
N ILE A 150 12.60 10.67 -5.26
CA ILE A 150 12.60 11.64 -4.13
C ILE A 150 13.79 11.46 -3.17
N GLY A 151 14.78 10.64 -3.55
CA GLY A 151 16.05 10.45 -2.84
C GLY A 151 15.97 9.80 -1.47
N ILE A 152 14.91 9.04 -1.17
CA ILE A 152 14.75 8.31 0.09
C ILE A 152 15.79 7.17 0.15
N PRO A 153 16.73 7.18 1.12
CA PRO A 153 17.69 6.11 1.29
C PRO A 153 17.01 4.86 1.86
N PHE A 154 17.30 3.71 1.26
CA PHE A 154 16.86 2.40 1.75
C PHE A 154 17.98 1.37 1.68
N PHE A 155 17.96 0.40 2.59
CA PHE A 155 18.93 -0.69 2.66
C PHE A 155 18.25 -2.05 2.50
N THR A 156 19.01 -3.05 2.05
CA THR A 156 18.57 -4.45 2.00
C THR A 156 18.91 -5.14 3.32
N SER A 157 17.99 -5.96 3.81
CA SER A 157 18.09 -6.64 5.11
C SER A 157 17.72 -8.11 5.01
N ASN A 158 18.16 -8.89 6.00
CA ASN A 158 17.77 -10.27 6.17
C ASN A 158 16.28 -10.35 6.58
N ALA A 159 15.54 -11.24 5.91
CA ALA A 159 14.12 -11.48 6.10
C ALA A 159 13.86 -12.78 6.90
N ALA A 160 14.77 -13.13 7.80
CA ALA A 160 14.70 -14.35 8.59
C ALA A 160 13.42 -14.40 9.43
N THR A 161 12.77 -15.57 9.41
CA THR A 161 11.51 -15.81 10.12
C THR A 161 11.56 -17.17 10.79
N THR A 162 11.15 -17.19 12.05
CA THR A 162 10.97 -18.40 12.86
C THR A 162 9.48 -18.63 13.04
N TYR A 163 9.01 -19.87 12.87
CA TYR A 163 7.62 -20.30 13.05
C TYR A 163 7.57 -21.31 14.20
N LEU A 164 6.71 -21.03 15.18
CA LEU A 164 6.60 -21.80 16.41
C LEU A 164 5.13 -22.01 16.77
N THR A 165 4.81 -23.10 17.45
CA THR A 165 3.50 -23.33 18.06
C THR A 165 3.55 -22.99 19.55
N LEU A 166 2.59 -22.16 20.01
CA LEU A 166 2.48 -21.76 21.42
C LEU A 166 2.08 -22.95 22.30
N PRO A 167 2.54 -23.03 23.57
CA PRO A 167 2.03 -24.00 24.53
C PRO A 167 0.52 -23.84 24.72
N ALA A 168 -0.23 -24.95 24.68
CA ALA A 168 -1.69 -24.93 24.88
C ALA A 168 -2.10 -24.32 26.23
N SER A 169 -1.28 -24.52 27.27
CA SER A 169 -1.44 -23.93 28.60
C SER A 169 -1.30 -22.41 28.63
N ALA A 170 -0.48 -21.82 27.76
CA ALA A 170 -0.31 -20.37 27.70
C ALA A 170 -1.55 -19.70 27.07
N VAL A 171 -2.06 -20.26 25.98
CA VAL A 171 -3.29 -19.77 25.32
C VAL A 171 -4.50 -19.88 26.25
N ALA A 172 -4.69 -21.05 26.88
CA ALA A 172 -5.83 -21.27 27.79
C ALA A 172 -5.79 -20.40 29.07
N ALA A 173 -4.60 -20.00 29.53
CA ALA A 173 -4.46 -19.06 30.65
C ALA A 173 -4.91 -17.64 30.26
N GLU A 174 -4.55 -17.18 29.06
CA GLU A 174 -4.93 -15.87 28.53
C GLU A 174 -6.44 -15.79 28.22
N GLU A 175 -7.01 -16.85 27.63
CA GLU A 175 -8.46 -16.99 27.38
C GLU A 175 -9.27 -16.89 28.68
N ALA A 176 -8.83 -17.56 29.75
CA ALA A 176 -9.46 -17.48 31.06
C ALA A 176 -9.37 -16.07 31.65
N GLN A 177 -8.20 -15.42 31.56
CA GLN A 177 -8.01 -14.05 32.02
C GLN A 177 -8.89 -13.03 31.27
N ALA A 178 -9.10 -13.22 29.95
CA ALA A 178 -10.00 -12.40 29.15
C ALA A 178 -11.48 -12.58 29.55
N ALA A 179 -11.90 -13.81 29.89
CA ALA A 179 -13.25 -14.10 30.36
C ALA A 179 -13.53 -13.49 31.75
N ASP A 180 -12.60 -13.61 32.69
CA ASP A 180 -12.72 -13.02 34.03
C ASP A 180 -12.73 -11.47 33.98
N ALA A 181 -11.86 -10.86 33.17
CA ALA A 181 -11.86 -9.41 32.97
C ALA A 181 -13.17 -8.89 32.36
N THR A 182 -13.72 -9.61 31.37
CA THR A 182 -15.02 -9.29 30.77
C THR A 182 -16.15 -9.40 31.80
N THR A 183 -16.10 -10.42 32.66
CA THR A 183 -17.07 -10.63 33.74
C THR A 183 -17.01 -9.51 34.78
N ALA A 184 -15.81 -9.12 35.23
CA ALA A 184 -15.61 -8.02 36.19
C ALA A 184 -16.12 -6.67 35.66
N THR A 185 -16.03 -6.42 34.36
CA THR A 185 -16.55 -5.19 33.73
C THR A 185 -18.08 -5.12 33.74
N SER A 186 -18.78 -6.26 33.87
CA SER A 186 -20.25 -6.32 33.95
C SER A 186 -20.80 -6.00 35.35
N SER A 187 -19.98 -6.14 36.40
CA SER A 187 -20.37 -5.87 37.80
C SER A 187 -20.04 -4.45 38.23
N THR A 188 -20.86 -3.47 37.81
CA THR A 188 -20.75 -2.07 38.23
C THR A 188 -21.19 -1.86 39.69
N GLY A 189 -20.32 -2.21 40.64
CA GLY A 189 -20.63 -2.06 42.07
C GLY A 189 -19.54 -2.51 43.06
N SER A 190 -18.28 -2.12 42.85
CA SER A 190 -17.17 -2.44 43.76
C SER A 190 -16.29 -1.21 44.07
N SER A 191 -15.41 -1.34 45.06
CA SER A 191 -14.68 -0.24 45.69
C SER A 191 -13.32 0.06 45.03
N SER A 192 -12.69 1.18 45.40
CA SER A 192 -11.35 1.55 44.90
C SER A 192 -10.25 0.56 45.28
N THR A 193 -10.45 -0.26 46.32
CA THR A 193 -9.56 -1.37 46.68
C THR A 193 -9.71 -2.59 45.75
N ASP A 194 -10.88 -2.79 45.14
CA ASP A 194 -11.16 -3.95 44.30
C ASP A 194 -10.58 -3.81 42.89
N ALA A 195 -10.53 -2.58 42.36
CA ALA A 195 -9.83 -2.29 41.09
C ALA A 195 -8.30 -2.50 41.21
N ALA A 196 -7.73 -2.23 42.39
CA ALA A 196 -6.31 -2.43 42.67
C ALA A 196 -5.94 -3.92 42.87
N SER A 197 -6.82 -4.71 43.51
CA SER A 197 -6.62 -6.15 43.63
C SER A 197 -6.79 -6.87 42.28
N ALA A 198 -7.74 -6.44 41.44
CA ALA A 198 -7.91 -6.96 40.09
C ALA A 198 -6.69 -6.69 39.18
N THR A 199 -6.10 -5.50 39.24
CA THR A 199 -4.86 -5.20 38.49
C THR A 199 -3.64 -5.95 39.03
N ALA A 200 -3.53 -6.13 40.35
CA ALA A 200 -2.49 -6.99 40.93
C ALA A 200 -2.66 -8.47 40.55
N ALA A 201 -3.88 -8.98 40.49
CA ALA A 201 -4.18 -10.34 40.04
C ALA A 201 -3.84 -10.55 38.56
N ALA A 202 -4.21 -9.59 37.68
CA ALA A 202 -3.85 -9.63 36.26
C ALA A 202 -2.32 -9.59 36.05
N ALA A 203 -1.58 -8.79 36.82
CA ALA A 203 -0.12 -8.77 36.78
C ALA A 203 0.50 -10.10 37.25
N ALA A 204 -0.06 -10.72 38.30
CA ALA A 204 0.38 -12.03 38.79
C ALA A 204 0.07 -13.17 37.80
N ALA A 205 -1.09 -13.12 37.13
CA ALA A 205 -1.47 -14.07 36.10
C ALA A 205 -0.60 -13.94 34.83
N ALA A 206 -0.36 -12.73 34.33
CA ALA A 206 0.59 -12.48 33.24
C ALA A 206 2.03 -12.93 33.60
N ALA A 207 2.45 -12.75 34.86
CA ALA A 207 3.72 -13.29 35.33
C ALA A 207 3.74 -14.83 35.35
N ALA A 208 2.64 -15.49 35.69
CA ALA A 208 2.50 -16.94 35.67
C ALA A 208 2.46 -17.52 34.24
N ALA A 209 1.75 -16.88 33.30
CA ALA A 209 1.76 -17.26 31.89
C ALA A 209 3.16 -17.10 31.27
N ALA A 210 3.85 -16.00 31.56
CA ALA A 210 5.24 -15.80 31.16
C ALA A 210 6.21 -16.81 31.81
N ALA A 211 5.98 -17.23 33.05
CA ALA A 211 6.77 -18.28 33.71
C ALA A 211 6.53 -19.66 33.07
N ALA A 212 5.27 -20.04 32.86
CA ALA A 212 4.89 -21.28 32.19
C ALA A 212 5.43 -21.37 30.75
N ARG A 213 5.66 -20.23 30.09
CA ARG A 213 6.39 -20.17 28.83
C ARG A 213 7.90 -20.37 28.99
N ASN A 214 8.55 -19.74 29.97
CA ASN A 214 9.99 -19.87 30.16
C ASN A 214 10.44 -21.32 30.46
N ASP A 215 9.58 -22.13 31.09
CA ASP A 215 9.82 -23.55 31.35
C ASP A 215 9.45 -24.48 30.17
N ALA A 216 8.82 -23.95 29.11
CA ALA A 216 8.41 -24.71 27.92
C ALA A 216 9.25 -24.33 26.69
N ASP A 217 9.94 -25.31 26.09
CA ASP A 217 10.59 -25.11 24.79
C ASP A 217 9.51 -24.93 23.72
N ASP A 218 9.46 -23.76 23.06
CA ASP A 218 8.47 -23.44 22.03
C ASP A 218 8.54 -24.48 20.90
N ASP A 219 7.41 -25.12 20.51
CA ASP A 219 7.40 -26.15 19.46
C ASP A 219 7.79 -25.55 18.10
N LEU A 220 9.07 -25.70 17.77
CA LEU A 220 9.74 -24.99 16.70
C LEU A 220 9.77 -25.84 15.43
N HIS A 221 8.77 -25.66 14.57
CA HIS A 221 8.59 -26.48 13.36
C HIS A 221 9.28 -25.95 12.09
N PHE A 222 9.52 -24.64 11.95
CA PHE A 222 10.19 -24.08 10.75
C PHE A 222 11.01 -22.82 11.02
N GLN A 223 12.19 -22.69 10.38
CA GLN A 223 12.98 -21.45 10.38
C GLN A 223 13.76 -21.30 9.07
N PHE A 224 13.77 -20.09 8.51
CA PHE A 224 14.63 -19.72 7.39
C PHE A 224 15.33 -18.37 7.64
N PHE A 225 16.46 -18.15 6.96
CA PHE A 225 17.19 -16.89 6.96
C PHE A 225 17.71 -16.56 5.56
N ASN A 226 17.88 -15.29 5.23
CA ASN A 226 18.41 -14.88 3.94
C ASN A 226 19.92 -14.63 4.03
N LEU A 227 20.71 -15.45 3.34
CA LEU A 227 22.11 -15.16 3.08
C LEU A 227 22.20 -14.03 2.04
N LEU A 228 22.81 -12.91 2.43
CA LEU A 228 23.00 -11.74 1.56
C LEU A 228 24.38 -11.82 0.89
N VAL A 229 24.41 -11.80 -0.44
CA VAL A 229 25.64 -11.91 -1.25
C VAL A 229 25.61 -10.80 -2.30
N GLY A 230 26.17 -9.63 -1.97
CA GLY A 230 26.04 -8.43 -2.80
C GLY A 230 24.56 -8.05 -3.00
N PRO A 231 24.05 -7.94 -4.24
CA PRO A 231 22.63 -7.65 -4.50
C PRO A 231 21.72 -8.89 -4.32
N TRP A 232 22.28 -10.08 -4.12
CA TRP A 232 21.52 -11.33 -4.02
C TRP A 232 21.08 -11.60 -2.57
N SER A 233 19.89 -12.15 -2.42
CA SER A 233 19.32 -12.56 -1.14
C SER A 233 18.75 -13.97 -1.30
N VAL A 234 19.40 -14.92 -0.64
CA VAL A 234 19.26 -16.38 -0.81
C VAL A 234 18.59 -16.94 0.45
N PRO A 235 17.28 -17.28 0.45
CA PRO A 235 16.65 -17.94 1.58
C PRO A 235 17.25 -19.34 1.80
N MET A 236 17.91 -19.49 2.94
CA MET A 236 18.54 -20.69 3.48
C MET A 236 17.70 -21.24 4.63
N ILE A 237 17.67 -22.56 4.77
CA ILE A 237 17.04 -23.25 5.89
C ILE A 237 18.10 -23.47 6.98
N SER A 238 17.75 -23.29 8.25
CA SER A 238 18.65 -23.59 9.36
C SER A 238 18.92 -25.11 9.41
N PRO A 239 20.20 -25.60 9.43
CA PRO A 239 20.51 -27.01 9.16
C PRO A 239 19.78 -28.03 10.02
N ARG A 240 19.46 -27.70 11.28
CA ARG A 240 18.68 -28.54 12.21
C ARG A 240 17.30 -28.97 11.67
N PHE A 241 16.66 -28.15 10.83
CA PHE A 241 15.36 -28.47 10.24
C PHE A 241 15.45 -29.48 9.09
N LEU A 242 16.63 -29.65 8.46
CA LEU A 242 16.80 -30.61 7.35
C LEU A 242 16.58 -32.07 7.77
N LEU A 243 16.48 -32.35 9.08
CA LEU A 243 16.19 -33.65 9.66
C LEU A 243 14.74 -33.77 10.18
N THR A 244 13.92 -32.71 10.18
CA THR A 244 12.56 -32.75 10.77
C THR A 244 11.50 -33.14 9.75
N ARG A 245 10.48 -33.87 10.21
CA ARG A 245 9.34 -34.31 9.38
C ARG A 245 8.51 -33.13 8.84
N SER A 246 8.29 -32.11 9.68
CA SER A 246 7.52 -30.91 9.32
C SER A 246 8.20 -30.13 8.18
N PHE A 247 9.51 -29.92 8.25
CA PHE A 247 10.28 -29.29 7.18
C PHE A 247 10.09 -29.97 5.83
N TRP A 248 10.20 -31.30 5.75
CA TRP A 248 10.03 -32.02 4.49
C TRP A 248 8.57 -32.00 4.00
N ARG A 249 7.57 -32.02 4.89
CA ARG A 249 6.15 -31.79 4.50
C ARG A 249 5.99 -30.40 3.88
N ILE A 250 6.45 -29.34 4.56
CA ILE A 250 6.42 -27.94 4.07
C ILE A 250 7.15 -27.79 2.74
N ALA A 251 8.34 -28.38 2.57
CA ALA A 251 9.16 -28.25 1.36
C ALA A 251 8.54 -28.98 0.15
N ILE A 252 8.02 -30.20 0.35
CA ILE A 252 7.33 -30.97 -0.69
C ILE A 252 6.04 -30.24 -1.11
N ASP A 253 5.26 -29.77 -0.15
CA ASP A 253 4.01 -29.08 -0.43
C ASP A 253 4.24 -27.70 -1.04
N MET A 254 5.24 -26.93 -0.62
CA MET A 254 5.64 -25.69 -1.31
C MET A 254 6.01 -25.94 -2.79
N PHE A 255 6.68 -27.05 -3.10
CA PHE A 255 6.97 -27.42 -4.48
C PHE A 255 5.70 -27.87 -5.25
N ARG A 256 4.82 -28.67 -4.63
CA ARG A 256 3.51 -29.03 -5.20
C ARG A 256 2.68 -27.77 -5.51
N PHE A 257 2.63 -26.83 -4.57
CA PHE A 257 1.86 -25.58 -4.66
C PHE A 257 2.37 -24.74 -5.82
N LYS A 258 3.67 -24.42 -5.87
CA LYS A 258 4.28 -23.66 -6.98
C LYS A 258 4.05 -24.31 -8.35
N ARG A 259 3.98 -25.64 -8.44
CA ARG A 259 3.68 -26.35 -9.70
C ARG A 259 2.20 -26.25 -10.07
N GLN A 260 1.30 -26.66 -9.16
CA GLN A 260 -0.14 -26.71 -9.43
C GLN A 260 -0.74 -25.32 -9.63
N THR A 261 -0.35 -24.32 -8.83
CA THR A 261 -0.88 -22.96 -9.00
C THR A 261 -0.37 -22.28 -10.26
N ARG A 262 0.86 -22.57 -10.70
CA ARG A 262 1.37 -22.18 -12.02
C ARG A 262 0.50 -22.75 -13.14
N GLU A 263 0.17 -24.04 -13.08
CA GLU A 263 -0.65 -24.73 -14.08
C GLU A 263 -2.10 -24.19 -14.08
N ALA A 264 -2.65 -23.91 -12.90
CA ALA A 264 -3.96 -23.26 -12.76
C ALA A 264 -3.97 -21.82 -13.28
N PHE A 265 -2.96 -21.00 -12.94
CA PHE A 265 -2.84 -19.60 -13.35
C PHE A 265 -2.72 -19.46 -14.87
N LEU A 266 -1.82 -20.26 -15.48
CA LEU A 266 -1.63 -20.29 -16.94
C LEU A 266 -2.84 -20.87 -17.71
N SER A 267 -3.82 -21.48 -17.02
CA SER A 267 -5.07 -21.96 -17.62
C SER A 267 -6.32 -21.21 -17.14
N GLY A 268 -6.16 -20.07 -16.45
CA GLY A 268 -7.26 -19.24 -15.94
C GLY A 268 -8.01 -19.82 -14.73
N LYS A 269 -7.68 -21.04 -14.27
CA LYS A 269 -8.36 -21.79 -13.21
C LYS A 269 -8.04 -21.31 -11.78
N THR A 270 -7.60 -20.07 -11.63
CA THR A 270 -7.35 -19.41 -10.32
C THR A 270 -8.43 -18.40 -9.95
N HIS A 271 -9.28 -17.99 -10.90
CA HIS A 271 -10.43 -17.13 -10.63
C HIS A 271 -11.61 -17.93 -10.08
N GLY A 272 -12.45 -17.29 -9.27
CA GLY A 272 -13.67 -17.88 -8.72
C GLY A 272 -13.49 -18.89 -7.59
N ILE A 273 -12.25 -19.16 -7.17
CA ILE A 273 -11.92 -20.07 -6.04
C ILE A 273 -11.02 -19.37 -5.03
N THR A 274 -11.17 -19.74 -3.76
CA THR A 274 -10.38 -19.26 -2.64
C THR A 274 -9.09 -20.09 -2.43
N LEU A 275 -8.17 -19.57 -1.61
CA LEU A 275 -7.00 -20.32 -1.18
C LEU A 275 -7.37 -21.56 -0.35
N GLY A 276 -8.35 -21.45 0.55
CA GLY A 276 -8.79 -22.54 1.43
C GLY A 276 -9.35 -23.72 0.66
N GLU A 277 -10.28 -23.47 -0.28
CA GLU A 277 -10.84 -24.50 -1.16
C GLU A 277 -9.75 -25.22 -1.96
N PHE A 278 -8.79 -24.47 -2.51
CA PHE A 278 -7.69 -25.04 -3.28
C PHE A 278 -6.77 -25.93 -2.42
N LEU A 279 -6.46 -25.52 -1.19
CA LEU A 279 -5.62 -26.28 -0.26
C LEU A 279 -6.30 -27.59 0.17
N VAL A 280 -7.59 -27.53 0.49
CA VAL A 280 -8.39 -28.72 0.86
C VAL A 280 -8.54 -29.67 -0.32
N ALA A 281 -8.98 -29.19 -1.48
CA ALA A 281 -9.24 -30.03 -2.66
C ALA A 281 -7.99 -30.78 -3.15
N ASN A 282 -6.81 -30.18 -3.01
CA ASN A 282 -5.54 -30.79 -3.42
C ASN A 282 -4.84 -31.61 -2.32
N LYS A 283 -5.40 -31.70 -1.11
CA LYS A 283 -4.82 -32.42 0.03
C LYS A 283 -3.40 -31.95 0.34
N TYR A 284 -3.32 -30.67 0.70
CA TYR A 284 -2.15 -30.10 1.37
C TYR A 284 -2.10 -30.52 2.84
N SER A 285 -0.91 -30.52 3.44
CA SER A 285 -0.71 -30.93 4.83
C SER A 285 -0.79 -29.76 5.81
N GLU A 286 -1.28 -29.98 7.03
CA GLU A 286 -1.43 -28.92 8.07
C GLU A 286 -0.09 -28.23 8.39
N ASP A 287 1.02 -28.98 8.33
CA ASP A 287 2.39 -28.45 8.42
C ASP A 287 2.63 -27.32 7.40
N PHE A 288 2.16 -27.51 6.17
CA PHE A 288 2.26 -26.52 5.10
C PHE A 288 1.17 -25.46 5.17
N SER A 289 -0.11 -25.83 5.26
CA SER A 289 -1.23 -24.87 5.21
C SER A 289 -1.30 -24.05 6.49
N ASP A 290 -1.51 -24.68 7.62
CA ASP A 290 -2.00 -24.04 8.85
C ASP A 290 -0.88 -23.67 9.82
N ARG A 291 0.28 -24.34 9.75
CA ARG A 291 1.48 -24.02 10.52
C ARG A 291 2.50 -23.12 9.80
N PHE A 292 2.38 -22.92 8.48
CA PHE A 292 3.35 -22.14 7.69
C PHE A 292 2.71 -21.14 6.71
N PHE A 293 2.01 -21.60 5.68
CA PHE A 293 1.66 -20.79 4.51
C PHE A 293 0.55 -19.77 4.80
N ILE A 294 -0.51 -20.18 5.49
CA ILE A 294 -1.60 -19.28 5.90
C ILE A 294 -1.11 -18.31 6.99
N PRO A 295 -0.40 -18.71 8.06
CA PRO A 295 0.23 -17.79 9.02
C PRO A 295 1.16 -16.76 8.36
N MET A 296 1.99 -17.16 7.39
CA MET A 296 2.85 -16.25 6.63
C MET A 296 2.03 -15.15 5.94
N PHE A 297 0.94 -15.52 5.27
CA PHE A 297 0.06 -14.56 4.60
C PHE A 297 -0.75 -13.71 5.59
N ALA A 298 -1.19 -14.27 6.72
CA ALA A 298 -1.92 -13.55 7.76
C ALA A 298 -1.05 -12.45 8.37
N VAL A 299 0.23 -12.72 8.58
CA VAL A 299 1.23 -11.73 9.03
C VAL A 299 1.54 -10.69 7.92
N ILE A 300 1.65 -11.08 6.64
CA ILE A 300 1.90 -10.14 5.53
C ILE A 300 0.70 -9.21 5.29
N CYS A 301 -0.52 -9.75 5.34
CA CYS A 301 -1.76 -9.01 5.15
C CYS A 301 -2.22 -8.29 6.42
N THR A 302 -1.70 -8.68 7.59
CA THR A 302 -2.10 -8.23 8.95
C THR A 302 -3.58 -8.48 9.26
N CYS A 303 -4.08 -9.66 8.87
CA CYS A 303 -5.46 -10.13 8.99
C CYS A 303 -5.54 -11.56 9.56
N THR A 304 -6.74 -12.04 9.86
CA THR A 304 -6.98 -13.40 10.37
C THR A 304 -6.58 -14.48 9.36
N CYS A 305 -6.17 -15.65 9.86
CA CYS A 305 -5.93 -16.81 9.01
C CYS A 305 -7.23 -17.30 8.32
N GLU A 306 -8.41 -17.02 8.88
CA GLU A 306 -9.68 -17.28 8.20
C GLU A 306 -9.85 -16.37 6.98
N SER A 307 -9.66 -15.05 7.12
CA SER A 307 -9.64 -14.13 5.98
C SER A 307 -8.66 -14.59 4.90
N VAL A 308 -7.44 -15.01 5.26
CA VAL A 308 -6.46 -15.53 4.29
C VAL A 308 -6.94 -16.80 3.59
N ARG A 309 -7.67 -17.71 4.26
CA ARG A 309 -8.30 -18.86 3.57
C ARG A 309 -9.35 -18.41 2.57
N ASN A 310 -10.07 -17.32 2.85
CA ASN A 310 -11.11 -16.73 2.00
C ASN A 310 -10.57 -15.78 0.89
N TYR A 311 -9.27 -15.48 0.85
CA TYR A 311 -8.67 -14.70 -0.24
C TYR A 311 -8.78 -15.47 -1.57
N PRO A 312 -9.03 -14.79 -2.71
CA PRO A 312 -9.01 -15.43 -4.02
C PRO A 312 -7.63 -16.04 -4.31
N LEU A 313 -7.61 -17.26 -4.84
CA LEU A 313 -6.36 -17.94 -5.17
C LEU A 313 -5.52 -17.13 -6.17
N HIS A 314 -6.17 -16.42 -7.11
CA HIS A 314 -5.51 -15.59 -8.11
C HIS A 314 -4.57 -14.54 -7.49
N ASP A 315 -5.05 -13.75 -6.52
CA ASP A 315 -4.27 -12.66 -5.90
C ASP A 315 -3.09 -13.20 -5.07
N ILE A 316 -3.31 -14.32 -4.36
CA ILE A 316 -2.26 -15.04 -3.62
C ILE A 316 -1.17 -15.55 -4.58
N VAL A 317 -1.57 -16.08 -5.73
CA VAL A 317 -0.64 -16.63 -6.72
C VAL A 317 0.12 -15.52 -7.45
N GLU A 318 -0.54 -14.45 -7.88
CA GLU A 318 0.13 -13.28 -8.49
C GLU A 318 1.21 -12.72 -7.56
N PHE A 319 0.88 -12.51 -6.28
CA PHE A 319 1.83 -12.05 -5.27
C PHE A 319 3.00 -13.03 -5.06
N MET A 320 2.71 -14.34 -4.97
CA MET A 320 3.75 -15.37 -4.87
C MET A 320 4.69 -15.39 -6.08
N LEU A 321 4.22 -15.09 -7.30
CA LEU A 321 5.07 -15.02 -8.48
C LEU A 321 6.11 -13.92 -8.34
N CYS A 322 5.71 -12.71 -7.94
CA CYS A 322 6.63 -11.62 -7.59
C CYS A 322 7.68 -12.09 -6.55
N LEU A 323 7.26 -12.71 -5.44
CA LEU A 323 8.20 -13.16 -4.40
C LEU A 323 9.22 -14.23 -4.85
N THR A 324 9.01 -14.88 -6.01
CA THR A 324 9.96 -15.87 -6.55
C THR A 324 10.98 -15.31 -7.55
N LEU A 325 10.93 -14.01 -7.87
CA LEU A 325 11.90 -13.38 -8.79
C LEU A 325 13.18 -12.94 -8.06
N GLN A 326 14.32 -13.10 -8.74
CA GLN A 326 15.67 -12.94 -8.19
C GLN A 326 15.86 -11.66 -7.35
N GLY A 327 16.49 -11.78 -6.17
CA GLY A 327 16.88 -10.66 -5.30
C GLY A 327 15.97 -10.42 -4.10
N ASN A 328 15.62 -11.50 -3.38
CA ASN A 328 14.56 -11.62 -2.37
C ASN A 328 14.84 -10.89 -1.02
N GLY A 329 15.55 -9.77 -1.05
CA GLY A 329 15.94 -9.03 0.14
C GLY A 329 14.85 -8.07 0.59
N VAL A 330 14.49 -8.10 1.87
CA VAL A 330 13.55 -7.13 2.44
C VAL A 330 14.25 -5.78 2.56
N LYS A 331 13.63 -4.75 1.97
CA LYS A 331 14.08 -3.36 2.02
C LYS A 331 13.29 -2.55 3.05
N ARG A 332 13.98 -1.58 3.65
CA ARG A 332 13.48 -0.62 4.65
C ARG A 332 14.13 0.72 4.38
N SER A 333 13.43 1.83 4.62
CA SER A 333 14.04 3.16 4.63
C SER A 333 15.03 3.27 5.79
N VAL A 334 16.10 4.04 5.60
CA VAL A 334 17.09 4.30 6.66
C VAL A 334 16.50 5.23 7.73
N CYS A 335 15.64 6.17 7.32
CA CYS A 335 15.09 7.25 8.17
C CYS A 335 13.61 7.04 8.56
N GLY A 336 13.16 5.78 8.64
CA GLY A 336 11.78 5.41 9.00
C GLY A 336 10.71 5.96 8.04
N THR A 337 9.47 6.08 8.49
CA THR A 337 8.36 6.64 7.70
C THR A 337 8.29 8.16 7.69
N ARG A 338 8.75 8.83 8.75
CA ARG A 338 8.65 10.30 8.88
C ARG A 338 9.40 11.03 7.76
N ASP A 339 10.57 10.55 7.34
CA ASP A 339 11.29 11.08 6.18
C ASP A 339 10.50 10.90 4.87
N ILE A 340 9.87 9.74 4.66
CA ILE A 340 9.06 9.46 3.46
C ILE A 340 7.90 10.45 3.34
N VAL A 341 7.09 10.60 4.39
CA VAL A 341 5.91 11.48 4.34
C VAL A 341 6.30 12.96 4.24
N ASN A 342 7.35 13.38 4.96
CA ASN A 342 7.83 14.77 4.93
C ASN A 342 8.42 15.16 3.57
N ARG A 343 9.00 14.22 2.81
CA ARG A 343 9.47 14.51 1.43
C ARG A 343 8.34 14.57 0.42
N LEU A 344 7.34 13.70 0.53
CA LEU A 344 6.16 13.76 -0.35
C LEU A 344 5.33 15.02 -0.11
N ALA A 345 5.23 15.47 1.15
CA ALA A 345 4.47 16.67 1.51
C ALA A 345 5.23 18.01 1.31
N ARG A 346 6.54 17.99 1.05
CA ARG A 346 7.42 19.17 1.18
C ARG A 346 6.98 20.40 0.36
N HIS A 347 6.42 20.19 -0.83
CA HIS A 347 6.08 21.27 -1.76
C HIS A 347 4.57 21.54 -1.86
N LEU A 348 3.74 20.89 -1.02
CA LEU A 348 2.28 21.09 -1.05
C LEU A 348 1.92 22.50 -0.58
N ASP A 349 0.98 23.14 -1.27
CA ASP A 349 0.62 24.55 -1.01
C ASP A 349 0.04 24.75 0.39
N LYS A 350 -0.73 23.75 0.88
CA LYS A 350 -1.28 23.77 2.23
C LYS A 350 -1.52 22.37 2.77
N VAL A 351 -1.18 22.17 4.04
CA VAL A 351 -1.42 20.92 4.79
C VAL A 351 -2.18 21.28 6.06
N HIS A 352 -3.39 20.74 6.18
CA HIS A 352 -4.28 20.90 7.33
C HIS A 352 -4.17 19.63 8.19
N LEU A 353 -3.61 19.73 9.41
CA LEU A 353 -3.40 18.60 10.34
C LEU A 353 -4.33 18.72 11.56
N GLY A 354 -4.83 17.58 12.04
CA GLY A 354 -5.90 17.53 13.05
C GLY A 354 -7.28 17.93 12.50
N THR A 355 -7.42 17.95 11.18
CA THR A 355 -8.53 18.56 10.44
C THR A 355 -9.38 17.47 9.82
N LYS A 356 -10.54 17.18 10.42
CA LYS A 356 -11.44 16.12 9.97
C LYS A 356 -12.49 16.67 8.99
N VAL A 357 -12.41 16.25 7.74
CA VAL A 357 -13.51 16.43 6.78
C VAL A 357 -14.75 15.69 7.27
N THR A 358 -15.89 16.37 7.29
CA THR A 358 -17.19 15.82 7.71
C THR A 358 -18.09 15.46 6.54
N ALA A 359 -18.03 16.21 5.42
CA ALA A 359 -18.79 15.90 4.21
C ALA A 359 -18.03 16.26 2.92
N VAL A 360 -18.35 15.56 1.83
CA VAL A 360 -17.88 15.78 0.46
C VAL A 360 -19.05 15.58 -0.49
N TYR A 361 -19.34 16.56 -1.34
CA TYR A 361 -20.46 16.48 -2.30
C TYR A 361 -20.34 17.48 -3.46
N PRO A 362 -20.93 17.22 -4.64
CA PRO A 362 -20.91 18.17 -5.76
C PRO A 362 -21.62 19.49 -5.42
N THR A 363 -21.17 20.60 -5.98
CA THR A 363 -21.83 21.90 -5.78
C THR A 363 -23.12 21.98 -6.62
N PRO A 364 -24.28 22.34 -6.03
CA PRO A 364 -25.58 22.33 -6.73
C PRO A 364 -25.79 23.54 -7.67
N ASP A 365 -24.76 24.36 -7.89
CA ASP A 365 -24.79 25.55 -8.75
C ASP A 365 -24.49 25.25 -10.24
N GLY A 366 -24.10 24.02 -10.56
CA GLY A 366 -23.72 23.61 -11.92
C GLY A 366 -22.28 23.98 -12.31
N SER A 367 -21.47 24.54 -11.39
CA SER A 367 -20.06 24.89 -11.64
C SER A 367 -19.14 23.70 -11.89
N GLY A 368 -19.59 22.48 -11.56
CA GLY A 368 -18.77 21.27 -11.55
C GLY A 368 -17.79 21.18 -10.37
N ARG A 369 -17.73 22.21 -9.51
CA ARG A 369 -16.93 22.17 -8.27
C ARG A 369 -17.51 21.19 -7.26
N VAL A 370 -16.70 20.85 -6.28
CA VAL A 370 -17.03 19.94 -5.18
C VAL A 370 -16.86 20.69 -3.86
N ASN A 371 -17.84 20.55 -2.99
CA ASN A 371 -17.84 21.04 -1.62
C ASN A 371 -17.14 20.05 -0.69
N VAL A 372 -16.35 20.58 0.23
CA VAL A 372 -15.70 19.85 1.33
C VAL A 372 -16.04 20.58 2.63
N GLU A 373 -16.79 19.93 3.52
CA GLU A 373 -17.12 20.46 4.85
C GLU A 373 -16.03 20.11 5.87
N VAL A 374 -15.51 21.13 6.56
CA VAL A 374 -14.46 21.04 7.59
C VAL A 374 -14.77 22.06 8.68
N ASP A 375 -14.77 21.63 9.94
CA ASP A 375 -14.91 22.51 11.13
C ASP A 375 -16.10 23.51 11.06
N GLY A 376 -17.21 23.09 10.42
CA GLY A 376 -18.42 23.91 10.22
C GLY A 376 -18.36 24.89 9.05
N GLN A 377 -17.27 24.89 8.27
CA GLN A 377 -17.08 25.70 7.06
C GLN A 377 -17.18 24.82 5.80
N THR A 378 -17.63 25.40 4.69
CA THR A 378 -17.63 24.76 3.37
C THR A 378 -16.52 25.35 2.51
N LEU A 379 -15.66 24.49 1.97
CA LEU A 379 -14.59 24.84 1.04
C LEU A 379 -14.91 24.27 -0.36
N HIS A 380 -14.64 25.05 -1.40
CA HIS A 380 -14.90 24.66 -2.79
C HIS A 380 -13.61 24.28 -3.52
N PHE A 381 -13.62 23.17 -4.25
CA PHE A 381 -12.51 22.66 -5.05
C PHE A 381 -12.96 22.25 -6.45
N ASP A 382 -12.08 22.31 -7.44
CA ASP A 382 -12.36 21.85 -8.80
C ASP A 382 -12.28 20.31 -8.89
N HIS A 383 -11.44 19.66 -8.07
CA HIS A 383 -11.44 18.20 -7.85
C HIS A 383 -11.20 17.82 -6.38
N VAL A 384 -11.68 16.64 -5.97
CA VAL A 384 -11.43 16.05 -4.65
C VAL A 384 -10.92 14.61 -4.79
N VAL A 385 -9.79 14.31 -4.14
CA VAL A 385 -9.18 12.97 -4.10
C VAL A 385 -9.34 12.38 -2.71
N LEU A 386 -10.09 11.28 -2.61
CA LEU A 386 -10.29 10.51 -1.38
C LEU A 386 -9.16 9.47 -1.26
N GLY A 387 -8.09 9.85 -0.57
CA GLY A 387 -6.96 8.99 -0.16
C GLY A 387 -7.18 8.25 1.17
N THR A 388 -8.42 8.26 1.67
CA THR A 388 -8.88 7.60 2.89
C THR A 388 -9.10 6.08 2.69
N GLN A 389 -9.64 5.41 3.70
CA GLN A 389 -10.19 4.05 3.54
C GLN A 389 -11.62 4.12 2.95
N ALA A 390 -12.07 3.07 2.25
CA ALA A 390 -13.37 3.06 1.55
C ALA A 390 -14.57 3.24 2.49
N ASN A 391 -14.51 2.63 3.68
CA ASN A 391 -15.49 2.82 4.75
C ASN A 391 -15.60 4.30 5.19
N HIS A 392 -14.48 4.99 5.39
CA HIS A 392 -14.45 6.42 5.71
C HIS A 392 -14.88 7.30 4.51
N ALA A 393 -14.48 6.94 3.28
CA ALA A 393 -14.93 7.62 2.07
C ALA A 393 -16.46 7.58 1.94
N LEU A 394 -17.09 6.43 2.21
CA LEU A 394 -18.54 6.27 2.18
C LEU A 394 -19.25 7.04 3.29
N GLN A 395 -18.61 7.24 4.45
CA GLN A 395 -19.16 8.03 5.56
C GLN A 395 -19.13 9.53 5.31
N ILE A 396 -18.11 10.06 4.59
CA ILE A 396 -18.00 11.49 4.29
C ILE A 396 -18.69 11.89 2.98
N LEU A 397 -19.04 10.96 2.09
CA LEU A 397 -19.89 11.32 0.95
C LEU A 397 -21.29 11.71 1.45
N LYS A 398 -21.75 12.92 1.08
CA LYS A 398 -23.15 13.34 1.31
C LYS A 398 -24.02 12.71 0.24
N GLU A 399 -25.10 12.04 0.64
CA GLU A 399 -26.07 11.39 -0.25
C GLU A 399 -25.43 10.50 -1.35
N PRO A 400 -24.54 9.53 -1.02
CA PRO A 400 -23.79 8.78 -2.01
C PRO A 400 -24.71 7.97 -2.94
N THR A 401 -24.33 7.88 -4.21
CA THR A 401 -25.06 7.13 -5.24
C THR A 401 -25.00 5.62 -4.97
N GLU A 402 -25.86 4.85 -5.63
CA GLU A 402 -25.85 3.39 -5.46
C GLU A 402 -24.53 2.76 -5.92
N GLU A 403 -23.92 3.26 -7.01
CA GLU A 403 -22.61 2.78 -7.45
C GLU A 403 -21.50 3.13 -6.44
N GLN A 404 -21.56 4.30 -5.80
CA GLN A 404 -20.65 4.67 -4.71
C GLN A 404 -20.84 3.76 -3.49
N ARG A 405 -22.08 3.43 -3.13
CA ARG A 405 -22.39 2.48 -2.05
C ARG A 405 -21.85 1.09 -2.35
N VAL A 406 -22.14 0.52 -3.52
CA VAL A 406 -21.68 -0.81 -3.93
C VAL A 406 -20.15 -0.86 -4.01
N ALA A 407 -19.51 0.15 -4.62
CA ALA A 407 -18.05 0.21 -4.76
C ALA A 407 -17.30 0.28 -3.43
N LEU A 408 -17.81 1.05 -2.46
CA LEU A 408 -17.11 1.32 -1.21
C LEU A 408 -17.48 0.35 -0.08
N SER A 409 -18.75 -0.11 0.00
CA SER A 409 -19.18 -1.11 1.00
C SER A 409 -18.77 -2.54 0.66
N GLY A 410 -18.46 -2.83 -0.61
CA GLY A 410 -17.88 -4.11 -1.03
C GLY A 410 -16.42 -4.32 -0.62
N ILE A 411 -15.81 -3.36 0.09
CA ILE A 411 -14.47 -3.43 0.65
C ILE A 411 -14.57 -3.65 2.18
N ASN A 412 -14.39 -4.89 2.62
CA ASN A 412 -14.35 -5.23 4.05
C ASN A 412 -13.03 -4.81 4.69
N TYR A 413 -13.04 -4.52 5.99
CA TYR A 413 -11.85 -4.18 6.79
C TYR A 413 -11.80 -5.02 8.06
N GLU A 414 -10.62 -5.56 8.37
CA GLU A 414 -10.31 -6.10 9.70
C GLU A 414 -9.49 -5.10 10.51
N THR A 415 -9.54 -5.20 11.84
CA THR A 415 -8.75 -4.37 12.75
C THR A 415 -7.57 -5.17 13.31
N THR A 416 -6.36 -4.71 13.06
CA THR A 416 -5.10 -5.23 13.61
C THR A 416 -4.75 -4.48 14.89
N CYS A 417 -4.33 -5.19 15.94
CA CYS A 417 -3.69 -4.59 17.11
C CYS A 417 -2.16 -4.75 17.00
N VAL A 418 -1.40 -3.70 17.31
CA VAL A 418 0.06 -3.70 17.29
C VAL A 418 0.60 -3.04 18.55
N LYS A 419 1.35 -3.80 19.35
CA LYS A 419 1.92 -3.34 20.63
C LYS A 419 3.43 -3.23 20.50
N LEU A 420 4.00 -2.08 20.86
CA LEU A 420 5.44 -1.84 20.99
C LEU A 420 5.82 -2.04 22.45
N HIS A 421 6.78 -2.91 22.74
CA HIS A 421 7.12 -3.32 24.11
C HIS A 421 8.59 -3.71 24.25
N ARG A 422 9.02 -3.91 25.49
CA ARG A 422 10.36 -4.40 25.87
C ARG A 422 10.33 -5.83 26.41
N ASP A 423 9.13 -6.42 26.52
CA ASP A 423 8.94 -7.76 27.06
C ASP A 423 9.58 -8.84 26.18
N ARG A 424 10.56 -9.54 26.75
CA ARG A 424 11.25 -10.70 26.14
C ARG A 424 10.38 -11.95 26.15
N GLY A 425 9.35 -12.02 27.00
CA GLY A 425 8.43 -13.17 27.11
C GLY A 425 7.54 -13.39 25.88
N LEU A 426 7.47 -12.42 24.95
CA LEU A 426 6.80 -12.58 23.66
C LEU A 426 7.75 -12.98 22.51
N MET A 427 9.05 -13.13 22.77
CA MET A 427 10.03 -13.72 21.85
C MET A 427 10.22 -15.22 22.12
N PRO A 428 10.83 -16.00 21.20
CA PRO A 428 11.14 -17.41 21.47
C PRO A 428 11.99 -17.59 22.73
N ALA A 429 11.74 -18.63 23.53
CA ALA A 429 12.37 -18.83 24.83
C ALA A 429 13.92 -18.82 24.77
N SER A 430 14.49 -19.49 23.76
CA SER A 430 15.93 -19.45 23.48
C SER A 430 16.32 -18.27 22.56
N PRO A 431 17.23 -17.38 22.97
CA PRO A 431 17.76 -16.30 22.11
C PRO A 431 18.41 -16.80 20.80
N ALA A 432 18.89 -18.04 20.74
CA ALA A 432 19.41 -18.64 19.51
C ALA A 432 18.32 -18.94 18.46
N ASN A 433 17.04 -18.92 18.85
CA ASN A 433 15.89 -19.05 17.96
C ASN A 433 15.38 -17.70 17.43
N TRP A 434 15.88 -16.56 17.94
CA TRP A 434 15.35 -15.24 17.60
C TRP A 434 15.57 -14.89 16.13
N SER A 435 14.57 -14.23 15.55
CA SER A 435 14.58 -13.70 14.18
C SER A 435 14.01 -12.28 14.14
N PRO A 436 14.24 -11.51 13.06
CA PRO A 436 13.54 -10.24 12.85
C PRO A 436 12.01 -10.40 12.87
N MET A 437 11.48 -11.53 12.41
CA MET A 437 10.06 -11.91 12.57
C MET A 437 9.93 -13.27 13.28
N ASN A 438 9.05 -13.37 14.26
CA ASN A 438 8.79 -14.61 15.02
C ASN A 438 7.28 -14.85 15.04
N ILE A 439 6.83 -15.86 14.28
CA ILE A 439 5.42 -16.16 14.02
C ILE A 439 4.98 -17.29 14.96
N PHE A 440 3.93 -17.03 15.72
CA PHE A 440 3.37 -17.91 16.74
C PHE A 440 1.97 -18.34 16.33
N VAL A 441 1.73 -19.64 16.21
CA VAL A 441 0.41 -20.21 15.95
C VAL A 441 -0.11 -20.95 17.19
N THR A 442 -1.43 -20.99 17.37
CA THR A 442 -2.05 -21.83 18.41
C THR A 442 -1.93 -23.33 18.05
N PRO A 443 -1.97 -24.26 19.03
CA PRO A 443 -1.91 -25.71 18.76
C PRO A 443 -3.01 -26.24 17.82
N ALA A 444 -4.21 -25.65 17.87
CA ALA A 444 -5.32 -25.97 16.97
C ALA A 444 -5.16 -25.32 15.58
N GLY A 445 -4.23 -24.38 15.42
CA GLY A 445 -4.14 -23.50 14.27
C GLY A 445 -5.31 -22.50 14.20
N GLY A 446 -5.41 -21.79 13.08
CA GLY A 446 -6.49 -20.81 12.86
C GLY A 446 -6.19 -19.41 13.39
N GLU A 447 -5.34 -19.27 14.40
CA GLU A 447 -4.91 -17.98 14.94
C GLU A 447 -3.39 -17.79 14.83
N VAL A 448 -2.97 -16.52 14.81
CA VAL A 448 -1.56 -16.14 14.67
C VAL A 448 -1.23 -14.83 15.37
N MET A 449 -0.12 -14.85 16.12
CA MET A 449 0.58 -13.70 16.68
C MET A 449 1.95 -13.57 15.98
N CYS A 450 2.47 -12.35 15.85
CA CYS A 450 3.84 -12.16 15.33
C CYS A 450 4.63 -11.12 16.12
N THR A 451 5.76 -11.52 16.69
CA THR A 451 6.67 -10.62 17.41
C THR A 451 7.84 -10.24 16.51
N ALA A 452 7.93 -8.96 16.17
CA ALA A 452 8.95 -8.38 15.30
C ALA A 452 10.06 -7.70 16.11
N TRP A 453 11.31 -8.12 15.95
CA TRP A 453 12.45 -7.62 16.72
C TRP A 453 13.01 -6.33 16.11
N GLN A 454 12.75 -5.19 16.76
CA GLN A 454 13.00 -3.88 16.16
C GLN A 454 14.48 -3.55 16.02
N ASN A 455 15.35 -3.97 16.95
CA ASN A 455 16.79 -3.69 16.86
C ASN A 455 17.45 -4.36 15.65
N TYR A 456 16.96 -5.54 15.24
CA TYR A 456 17.39 -6.20 14.00
C TYR A 456 16.73 -5.57 12.75
N ILE A 457 15.48 -5.13 12.89
CA ILE A 457 14.72 -4.48 11.81
C ILE A 457 15.35 -3.13 11.44
N GLN A 458 15.79 -2.37 12.44
CA GLN A 458 16.36 -1.04 12.40
C GLN A 458 17.72 -1.04 13.12
N PRO A 459 18.84 -1.33 12.41
CA PRO A 459 20.16 -1.49 13.02
C PRO A 459 20.77 -0.25 13.69
N THR A 460 20.09 0.90 13.66
CA THR A 460 20.49 2.13 14.36
C THR A 460 20.03 2.19 15.81
N LEU A 461 19.21 1.23 16.27
CA LEU A 461 18.88 1.07 17.69
C LEU A 461 20.04 0.40 18.44
N ASP A 462 20.23 0.73 19.72
CA ASP A 462 21.19 0.02 20.59
C ASP A 462 20.80 -1.48 20.63
N GLN A 463 21.77 -2.36 20.36
CA GLN A 463 21.51 -3.79 20.25
C GLN A 463 21.42 -4.48 21.62
N ASN A 464 21.88 -3.84 22.69
CA ASN A 464 21.78 -4.34 24.07
C ASN A 464 20.40 -4.07 24.68
N ASP A 465 19.76 -2.98 24.24
CA ASP A 465 18.51 -2.49 24.81
C ASP A 465 17.32 -2.85 23.90
N HIS A 466 16.82 -4.08 24.03
CA HIS A 466 15.90 -4.63 23.04
C HIS A 466 14.50 -3.98 23.05
N VAL A 467 13.97 -3.81 21.85
CA VAL A 467 12.64 -3.31 21.55
C VAL A 467 11.96 -4.30 20.61
N PHE A 468 10.72 -4.67 20.93
CA PHE A 468 9.93 -5.64 20.22
C PHE A 468 8.58 -5.04 19.84
N GLN A 469 7.92 -5.65 18.86
CA GLN A 469 6.59 -5.24 18.46
C GLN A 469 5.74 -6.46 18.11
N THR A 470 4.70 -6.71 18.89
CA THR A 470 3.79 -7.84 18.69
C THR A 470 2.53 -7.41 17.94
N TRP A 471 2.20 -8.14 16.88
CA TRP A 471 1.03 -7.95 16.02
C TRP A 471 0.01 -9.03 16.36
N ASN A 472 -1.25 -8.62 16.59
CA ASN A 472 -2.35 -9.46 17.05
C ASN A 472 -1.91 -10.36 18.22
N PRO A 473 -1.63 -9.78 19.40
CA PRO A 473 -1.17 -10.54 20.56
C PRO A 473 -2.18 -11.63 20.95
N LEU A 474 -1.69 -12.87 21.01
CA LEU A 474 -2.37 -14.00 21.65
C LEU A 474 -1.92 -14.19 23.12
N LEU A 475 -0.96 -13.36 23.55
CA LEU A 475 -0.46 -13.20 24.92
C LEU A 475 -0.12 -11.72 25.08
N GLU A 476 -0.59 -11.08 26.15
CA GLU A 476 -0.32 -9.68 26.41
C GLU A 476 1.12 -9.43 26.89
N PRO A 477 1.81 -8.38 26.42
CA PRO A 477 3.08 -7.96 27.01
C PRO A 477 2.82 -7.40 28.43
N LYS A 478 3.74 -7.67 29.35
CA LYS A 478 3.65 -7.14 30.72
C LYS A 478 3.42 -5.62 30.74
N PRO A 479 2.45 -5.09 31.53
CA PRO A 479 2.07 -3.68 31.49
C PRO A 479 3.24 -2.71 31.72
N GLU A 480 4.17 -3.04 32.60
CA GLU A 480 5.36 -2.24 32.90
C GLU A 480 6.43 -2.26 31.80
N LEU A 481 6.29 -3.13 30.79
CA LEU A 481 7.17 -3.24 29.63
C LEU A 481 6.49 -2.79 28.32
N LEU A 482 5.21 -2.40 28.36
CA LEU A 482 4.47 -1.83 27.23
C LEU A 482 4.89 -0.37 26.99
N VAL A 483 5.23 -0.03 25.75
CA VAL A 483 5.64 1.34 25.35
C VAL A 483 4.51 2.06 24.62
N ALA A 484 3.82 1.38 23.69
CA ALA A 484 2.70 1.95 22.95
C ALA A 484 1.78 0.86 22.36
N THR A 485 0.50 1.19 22.15
CA THR A 485 -0.45 0.35 21.41
C THR A 485 -1.05 1.14 20.25
N GLY A 486 -1.01 0.59 19.04
CA GLY A 486 -1.66 1.13 17.86
C GLY A 486 -2.71 0.18 17.31
N HIS A 487 -3.85 0.73 16.88
CA HIS A 487 -4.91 -0.02 16.21
C HIS A 487 -5.00 0.45 14.75
N PHE A 488 -5.09 -0.50 13.82
CA PHE A 488 -5.02 -0.25 12.38
C PHE A 488 -6.13 -0.99 11.67
N GLN A 489 -6.73 -0.41 10.63
CA GLN A 489 -7.67 -1.13 9.77
C GLN A 489 -7.03 -1.48 8.43
N ARG A 490 -7.28 -2.71 7.97
CA ARG A 490 -6.65 -3.33 6.80
C ARG A 490 -7.73 -3.93 5.90
N PRO A 491 -7.78 -3.57 4.60
CA PRO A 491 -8.79 -4.09 3.70
C PRO A 491 -8.57 -5.59 3.43
N VAL A 492 -9.65 -6.36 3.51
CA VAL A 492 -9.70 -7.80 3.31
C VAL A 492 -10.16 -8.08 1.87
N VAL A 493 -9.43 -8.93 1.15
CA VAL A 493 -9.78 -9.33 -0.22
C VAL A 493 -10.64 -10.59 -0.19
N THR A 494 -11.75 -10.58 -0.90
CA THR A 494 -12.65 -11.74 -1.06
C THR A 494 -13.08 -11.88 -2.52
N LEU A 495 -13.72 -12.99 -2.88
CA LEU A 495 -14.32 -13.15 -4.22
C LEU A 495 -15.36 -12.05 -4.55
N LYS A 496 -15.98 -11.40 -3.55
CA LYS A 496 -16.91 -10.27 -3.75
C LYS A 496 -16.19 -8.96 -4.08
N THR A 497 -14.97 -8.77 -3.59
CA THR A 497 -14.16 -7.54 -3.76
C THR A 497 -13.86 -7.25 -5.23
N ALA A 498 -13.80 -8.28 -6.09
CA ALA A 498 -13.59 -8.11 -7.53
C ALA A 498 -14.69 -7.27 -8.22
N HIS A 499 -15.96 -7.43 -7.82
CA HIS A 499 -17.06 -6.64 -8.37
C HIS A 499 -17.05 -5.20 -7.83
N ALA A 500 -16.76 -5.03 -6.54
CA ALA A 500 -16.59 -3.69 -5.94
C ALA A 500 -15.51 -2.87 -6.66
N LEU A 501 -14.39 -3.50 -7.02
CA LEU A 501 -13.29 -2.91 -7.81
C LEU A 501 -13.68 -2.58 -9.27
N GLU A 502 -14.64 -3.30 -9.86
CA GLU A 502 -15.18 -3.01 -11.19
C GLU A 502 -16.08 -1.77 -11.15
N VAL A 503 -17.02 -1.72 -10.20
CA VAL A 503 -17.90 -0.56 -10.00
C VAL A 503 -17.08 0.68 -9.62
N LEU A 504 -16.11 0.56 -8.70
CA LEU A 504 -15.18 1.63 -8.31
C LEU A 504 -14.43 2.23 -9.51
N ARG A 505 -13.98 1.39 -10.44
CA ARG A 505 -13.31 1.83 -11.67
C ARG A 505 -14.24 2.62 -12.58
N SER A 506 -15.53 2.26 -12.63
CA SER A 506 -16.53 2.93 -13.47
C SER A 506 -16.96 4.32 -12.96
N ILE A 507 -16.68 4.65 -11.69
CA ILE A 507 -17.05 5.91 -11.04
C ILE A 507 -15.90 6.89 -10.81
N GLN A 508 -14.65 6.53 -11.15
CA GLN A 508 -13.49 7.43 -11.00
C GLN A 508 -13.72 8.74 -11.76
N GLY A 509 -13.55 9.87 -11.07
CA GLY A 509 -13.69 11.21 -11.63
C GLY A 509 -15.14 11.66 -11.88
N ARG A 510 -16.16 10.81 -11.63
CA ARG A 510 -17.56 11.25 -11.72
C ARG A 510 -17.81 12.35 -10.69
N SER A 511 -18.46 13.43 -11.14
CA SER A 511 -18.66 14.65 -10.35
C SER A 511 -17.36 15.18 -9.71
N ASN A 512 -16.23 15.02 -10.40
CA ASN A 512 -14.89 15.45 -9.98
C ASN A 512 -14.37 14.85 -8.65
N ILE A 513 -14.97 13.74 -8.19
CA ILE A 513 -14.52 12.97 -7.03
C ILE A 513 -13.73 11.74 -7.50
N TRP A 514 -12.57 11.52 -6.87
CA TRP A 514 -11.63 10.46 -7.19
C TRP A 514 -11.32 9.61 -5.95
N TYR A 515 -10.99 8.34 -6.16
CA TYR A 515 -10.77 7.36 -5.08
C TYR A 515 -9.39 6.72 -5.21
N CYS A 516 -8.56 6.77 -4.17
CA CYS A 516 -7.27 6.07 -4.15
C CYS A 516 -6.95 5.46 -2.79
N GLY A 517 -6.19 4.37 -2.79
CA GLY A 517 -5.85 3.63 -1.58
C GLY A 517 -5.30 2.25 -1.89
N ALA A 518 -4.81 1.55 -0.86
CA ALA A 518 -4.39 0.16 -1.02
C ALA A 518 -5.53 -0.77 -1.48
N TYR A 519 -6.79 -0.38 -1.21
CA TYR A 519 -8.01 -1.10 -1.56
C TYR A 519 -8.48 -0.89 -3.01
N SER A 520 -8.01 0.15 -3.71
CA SER A 520 -8.67 0.61 -4.96
C SER A 520 -8.09 -0.02 -6.23
N LEU A 521 -7.32 -1.10 -6.10
CA LEU A 521 -6.71 -1.87 -7.19
C LEU A 521 -6.70 -3.38 -6.84
N PRO A 522 -6.75 -4.29 -7.83
CA PRO A 522 -6.65 -5.74 -7.63
C PRO A 522 -5.32 -6.19 -6.98
N GLY A 523 -5.26 -7.46 -6.55
CA GLY A 523 -4.10 -8.02 -5.86
C GLY A 523 -4.08 -7.72 -4.36
N ILE A 524 -2.99 -8.10 -3.70
CA ILE A 524 -2.84 -7.95 -2.24
C ILE A 524 -2.68 -6.46 -1.85
N PRO A 525 -3.51 -5.90 -0.95
CA PRO A 525 -3.60 -4.46 -0.69
C PRO A 525 -2.49 -3.94 0.24
N LEU A 526 -1.31 -3.72 -0.37
CA LEU A 526 -0.08 -3.23 0.28
C LEU A 526 0.28 -1.81 -0.24
N LEU A 527 1.40 -1.25 0.22
CA LEU A 527 1.83 0.12 -0.13
C LEU A 527 2.00 0.35 -1.64
N GLU A 528 2.34 -0.69 -2.41
CA GLU A 528 2.43 -0.59 -3.88
C GLU A 528 1.08 -0.22 -4.51
N ASN A 529 -0.04 -0.83 -4.08
CA ASN A 529 -1.37 -0.50 -4.60
C ASN A 529 -1.81 0.92 -4.18
N ALA A 530 -1.43 1.36 -2.98
CA ALA A 530 -1.65 2.74 -2.54
C ALA A 530 -0.89 3.75 -3.43
N ALA A 531 0.41 3.56 -3.67
CA ALA A 531 1.18 4.44 -4.54
C ALA A 531 0.70 4.37 -6.00
N ARG A 532 0.40 3.18 -6.54
CA ARG A 532 -0.15 2.99 -7.90
C ARG A 532 -1.46 3.75 -8.10
N SER A 533 -2.39 3.68 -7.15
CA SER A 533 -3.68 4.36 -7.24
C SER A 533 -3.55 5.88 -7.09
N GLY A 534 -2.69 6.37 -6.18
CA GLY A 534 -2.41 7.79 -6.03
C GLY A 534 -1.81 8.41 -7.30
N LEU A 535 -0.82 7.74 -7.89
CA LEU A 535 -0.25 8.13 -9.18
C LEU A 535 -1.32 8.11 -10.29
N ALA A 536 -2.10 7.03 -10.41
CA ALA A 536 -3.11 6.92 -11.46
C ALA A 536 -4.15 8.06 -11.42
N VAL A 537 -4.63 8.44 -10.24
CA VAL A 537 -5.55 9.59 -10.09
C VAL A 537 -4.87 10.91 -10.46
N ALA A 538 -3.63 11.15 -10.01
CA ALA A 538 -2.92 12.37 -10.36
C ALA A 538 -2.56 12.46 -11.86
N GLU A 539 -2.20 11.35 -12.50
CA GLU A 539 -2.01 11.26 -13.96
C GLU A 539 -3.32 11.49 -14.74
N SER A 540 -4.48 11.16 -14.16
CA SER A 540 -5.80 11.43 -14.74
C SER A 540 -6.25 12.89 -14.59
N ILE A 541 -5.88 13.58 -13.51
CA ILE A 541 -6.23 14.99 -13.27
C ILE A 541 -5.27 15.94 -14.01
N SER A 542 -3.97 15.74 -13.87
CA SER A 542 -2.95 16.65 -14.42
C SER A 542 -2.57 16.38 -15.87
N SER A 543 -2.84 15.18 -16.39
CA SER A 543 -2.29 14.61 -17.63
C SER A 543 -0.77 14.36 -17.66
N LEU A 544 0.01 14.89 -16.70
CA LEU A 544 1.42 14.54 -16.53
C LEU A 544 1.56 13.03 -16.31
N ARG A 545 2.59 12.43 -16.90
CA ARG A 545 3.06 11.09 -16.54
C ARG A 545 4.22 11.19 -15.57
N ARG A 546 4.21 10.34 -14.54
CA ARG A 546 5.32 10.20 -13.59
C ARG A 546 6.68 10.04 -14.30
N PRO A 547 7.77 10.62 -13.79
CA PRO A 547 9.07 10.71 -14.49
C PRO A 547 9.88 9.40 -14.51
N TRP A 548 9.24 8.23 -14.47
CA TRP A 548 9.89 6.92 -14.59
C TRP A 548 8.98 5.86 -15.22
N THR A 549 9.58 4.98 -16.03
CA THR A 549 9.00 3.67 -16.35
C THR A 549 9.43 2.66 -15.29
N SER A 550 8.49 1.95 -14.66
CA SER A 550 8.87 0.98 -13.62
C SER A 550 9.72 -0.19 -14.16
N PRO A 551 10.45 -0.91 -13.30
CA PRO A 551 11.09 -2.18 -13.66
C PRO A 551 10.10 -3.23 -14.17
N LEU A 552 8.84 -3.22 -13.71
CA LEU A 552 7.80 -4.18 -14.13
C LEU A 552 7.27 -3.84 -15.52
N GLU A 553 6.96 -2.57 -15.80
CA GLU A 553 6.47 -2.14 -17.13
C GLU A 553 7.53 -2.35 -18.22
N ARG A 554 8.80 -2.06 -17.92
CA ARG A 554 9.94 -2.40 -18.80
C ARG A 554 10.07 -3.91 -19.08
N GLN A 555 9.58 -4.76 -18.18
CA GLN A 555 9.53 -6.21 -18.42
C GLN A 555 8.27 -6.64 -19.19
N ILE A 556 7.09 -6.09 -18.86
CA ILE A 556 5.81 -6.41 -19.52
C ILE A 556 5.82 -6.01 -21.00
N GLY A 557 6.49 -4.90 -21.35
CA GLY A 557 6.73 -4.51 -22.75
C GLY A 557 7.50 -5.56 -23.58
N THR A 558 8.03 -6.62 -22.94
CA THR A 558 8.54 -7.82 -23.62
C THR A 558 7.67 -9.04 -23.30
N HIS A 559 6.84 -9.46 -24.26
CA HIS A 559 5.91 -10.61 -24.12
C HIS A 559 6.55 -11.95 -23.70
N ARG A 560 7.89 -12.06 -23.70
CA ARG A 560 8.65 -13.22 -23.21
C ARG A 560 8.76 -13.29 -21.68
N SER A 561 8.46 -12.21 -20.95
CA SER A 561 8.90 -12.06 -19.55
C SER A 561 8.29 -13.08 -18.59
N ILE A 562 6.96 -13.20 -18.49
CA ILE A 562 6.28 -14.09 -17.52
C ILE A 562 6.70 -15.56 -17.70
N PHE A 563 6.84 -16.05 -18.93
CA PHE A 563 7.32 -17.41 -19.18
C PHE A 563 8.79 -17.62 -18.80
N ALA A 564 9.65 -16.61 -18.96
CA ALA A 564 11.04 -16.65 -18.52
C ALA A 564 11.18 -16.57 -16.99
N GLN A 565 10.34 -15.76 -16.33
CA GLN A 565 10.22 -15.66 -14.87
C GLN A 565 9.89 -17.01 -14.24
N PHE A 566 8.80 -17.66 -14.70
CA PHE A 566 8.39 -19.00 -14.26
C PHE A 566 9.52 -20.04 -14.35
N ARG A 567 10.31 -20.01 -15.43
CA ARG A 567 11.38 -20.99 -15.66
C ARG A 567 12.57 -20.81 -14.71
N ARG A 568 12.76 -19.63 -14.12
CA ARG A 568 13.85 -19.33 -13.15
C ARG A 568 13.48 -19.61 -11.69
N GLY A 569 12.23 -19.38 -11.28
CA GLY A 569 11.78 -19.69 -9.91
C GLY A 569 11.77 -21.19 -9.58
N ILE A 570 11.51 -22.03 -10.60
CA ILE A 570 11.51 -23.48 -10.49
C ILE A 570 12.93 -24.02 -10.31
N THR A 571 13.89 -23.61 -11.14
CA THR A 571 15.29 -24.10 -11.04
C THR A 571 15.94 -23.72 -9.72
N TRP A 572 15.60 -22.57 -9.15
CA TRP A 572 16.12 -22.15 -7.84
C TRP A 572 15.57 -22.99 -6.68
N THR A 573 14.25 -23.23 -6.65
CA THR A 573 13.64 -24.10 -5.63
C THR A 573 14.15 -25.54 -5.76
N ALA A 574 14.31 -26.04 -7.00
CA ALA A 574 14.91 -27.34 -7.25
C ALA A 574 16.38 -27.41 -6.82
N ALA A 575 17.17 -26.36 -7.02
CA ALA A 575 18.58 -26.31 -6.58
C ALA A 575 18.71 -26.42 -5.06
N VAL A 576 17.88 -25.71 -4.28
CA VAL A 576 17.89 -25.83 -2.81
C VAL A 576 17.50 -27.24 -2.37
N CYS A 577 16.46 -27.84 -2.96
CA CYS A 577 16.09 -29.22 -2.67
C CYS A 577 17.17 -30.24 -3.06
N VAL A 578 17.84 -30.06 -4.20
CA VAL A 578 18.96 -30.92 -4.64
C VAL A 578 20.17 -30.78 -3.71
N VAL A 579 20.52 -29.56 -3.28
CA VAL A 579 21.59 -29.34 -2.30
C VAL A 579 21.24 -29.94 -0.94
N ALA A 580 20.00 -29.79 -0.46
CA ALA A 580 19.54 -30.40 0.79
C ALA A 580 19.56 -31.95 0.74
N VAL A 581 19.13 -32.55 -0.38
CA VAL A 581 19.17 -34.01 -0.58
C VAL A 581 20.60 -34.55 -0.80
N ALA A 582 21.48 -33.75 -1.40
CA ALA A 582 22.90 -34.09 -1.49
C ALA A 582 23.58 -34.01 -0.12
N TYR A 583 23.26 -32.98 0.67
CA TYR A 583 23.80 -32.78 2.01
C TYR A 583 23.34 -33.87 2.98
N SER A 584 22.05 -34.24 2.99
CA SER A 584 21.56 -35.31 3.87
C SER A 584 22.16 -36.68 3.54
N LYS A 585 22.39 -36.97 2.25
CA LYS A 585 23.12 -38.17 1.78
C LYS A 585 24.63 -38.14 2.03
N TRP A 586 25.19 -36.96 2.33
CA TRP A 586 26.59 -36.80 2.72
C TRP A 586 26.76 -36.91 4.23
N SER A 587 25.84 -36.33 5.02
CA SER A 587 25.81 -36.47 6.49
C SER A 587 25.33 -37.85 6.98
N SER A 588 24.89 -38.73 6.07
CA SER A 588 24.52 -40.13 6.36
C SER A 588 25.58 -41.12 5.87
N ARG A 589 26.85 -40.71 5.86
CA ARG A 589 28.04 -41.49 5.48
C ARG A 589 29.19 -41.18 6.43
#